data_AF-A0A4U0W362-F1
#
_entry.id   AF-A0A4U0W362-F1
#
_cell.length_a   1.000
_cell.length_b   1.000
_cell.length_c   1.000
_cell.angle_alpha   90.00
_cell.angle_beta   90.00
_cell.angle_gamma   90.00
#
_symmetry.space_group_name_H-M   'P 1'
#
loop_
_entity.id
_entity.type
_entity.pdbx_description
1 polymer ?
#
loop_
_entity_poly.entity_id
_entity_poly.type
_entity_poly.pdbx_seq_one_letter_code
_entity_poly.pdbx_strand_id
1 'polypeptide(L)'
;MGAYLDAEIKATLAADESFRWCIAAGCKSGQIHLDGEIFRCAACGHKACVECHVAWHEGETCAGYRERVRQEREDNERRVREEEASVEAIGRIAKLCPNVECKRKLEKIS
;
A
#
# COMPACT_ATOMS: atom_id res chain seq x y z
N MET A 1 17.14 -9.06 -20.90
CA MET A 1 18.34 -9.70 -20.31
C MET A 1 19.02 -8.87 -19.19
N GLY A 2 18.39 -7.82 -18.62
CA GLY A 2 19.02 -7.02 -17.55
C GLY A 2 18.58 -7.34 -16.12
N ALA A 3 17.33 -7.82 -15.94
CA ALA A 3 16.71 -7.93 -14.60
C ALA A 3 17.39 -8.93 -13.64
N TYR A 4 18.10 -9.93 -14.17
CA TYR A 4 18.82 -10.92 -13.36
C TYR A 4 20.07 -10.31 -12.70
N LEU A 5 20.88 -9.61 -13.49
CA LEU A 5 22.08 -8.92 -13.00
C LEU A 5 21.74 -7.83 -11.97
N ASP A 6 20.64 -7.10 -12.18
CA ASP A 6 20.14 -6.11 -11.23
C ASP A 6 19.78 -6.72 -9.86
N ALA A 7 19.21 -7.94 -9.84
CA ALA A 7 18.84 -8.63 -8.61
C ALA A 7 20.07 -9.16 -7.85
N GLU A 8 21.05 -9.70 -8.57
CA GLU A 8 22.31 -10.17 -8.00
C GLU A 8 23.11 -9.03 -7.38
N ILE A 9 23.29 -7.91 -8.09
CA ILE A 9 23.99 -6.73 -7.56
C ILE A 9 23.30 -6.19 -6.31
N LYS A 10 21.96 -6.17 -6.30
CA LYS A 10 21.19 -5.76 -5.13
C LYS A 10 21.40 -6.68 -3.93
N ALA A 11 21.44 -7.98 -4.17
CA ALA A 11 21.67 -8.97 -3.12
C ALA A 11 23.10 -8.88 -2.56
N THR A 12 24.12 -8.70 -3.41
CA THR A 12 25.52 -8.55 -2.96
C THR A 12 25.71 -7.30 -2.11
N LEU A 13 25.14 -6.16 -2.52
CA LEU A 13 25.25 -4.92 -1.75
C LEU A 13 24.45 -4.98 -0.44
N ALA A 14 23.29 -5.65 -0.45
CA ALA A 14 22.50 -5.86 0.77
C ALA A 14 23.11 -6.88 1.75
N ALA A 15 24.20 -7.56 1.37
CA ALA A 15 24.94 -8.42 2.29
C ALA A 15 25.74 -7.61 3.32
N ASP A 16 26.04 -6.34 3.03
CA ASP A 16 26.59 -5.41 4.02
C ASP A 16 25.45 -4.85 4.87
N GLU A 17 25.50 -5.12 6.17
CA GLU A 17 24.52 -4.66 7.16
C GLU A 17 24.37 -3.13 7.24
N SER A 18 25.40 -2.41 6.78
CA SER A 18 25.43 -0.95 6.70
C SER A 18 24.79 -0.44 5.42
N PHE A 19 24.67 -1.24 4.36
CA PHE A 19 24.13 -0.79 3.09
C PHE A 19 22.62 -0.98 3.02
N ARG A 20 21.90 0.08 2.62
CA ARG A 20 20.43 0.06 2.53
C ARG A 20 19.95 0.62 1.20
N TRP A 21 19.05 -0.12 0.56
CA TRP A 21 18.32 0.32 -0.63
C TRP A 21 17.18 1.26 -0.25
N CYS A 22 16.96 2.30 -1.05
CA CYS A 22 15.79 3.15 -0.90
C CYS A 22 14.50 2.37 -1.23
N ILE A 23 13.52 2.44 -0.33
CA ILE A 23 12.21 1.78 -0.50
C ILE A 23 11.19 2.61 -1.30
N ALA A 24 11.53 3.85 -1.66
CA ALA A 24 10.63 4.72 -2.41
C ALA A 24 10.34 4.14 -3.80
N ALA A 25 9.07 4.12 -4.19
CA ALA A 25 8.66 3.67 -5.51
C ALA A 25 9.40 4.48 -6.60
N GLY A 26 10.07 3.77 -7.51
CA GLY A 26 10.83 4.38 -8.61
C GLY A 26 12.25 4.85 -8.24
N CYS A 27 12.66 4.82 -6.97
CA CYS A 27 14.02 5.10 -6.57
C CYS A 27 14.87 3.82 -6.64
N LYS A 28 16.04 3.90 -7.27
CA LYS A 28 17.02 2.79 -7.34
C LYS A 28 18.30 3.08 -6.59
N SER A 29 18.34 4.17 -5.83
CA SER A 29 19.51 4.55 -5.05
C SER A 29 19.61 3.69 -3.78
N GLY A 30 20.83 3.35 -3.40
CA GLY A 30 21.15 2.80 -2.10
C GLY A 30 22.33 3.57 -1.53
N GLN A 31 22.49 3.53 -0.21
CA GLN A 31 23.57 4.22 0.49
C GLN A 31 23.96 3.45 1.73
N ILE A 32 25.19 3.68 2.18
CA ILE A 32 25.66 3.22 3.47
C ILE A 32 24.99 4.10 4.55
N HIS A 33 24.39 3.43 5.52
CA HIS A 33 23.74 3.99 6.69
C HIS A 33 24.44 3.42 7.91
N LEU A 34 25.30 4.24 8.53
CA LEU A 34 26.15 3.81 9.64
C LEU A 34 25.42 3.88 10.98
N ASP A 35 24.59 4.90 11.20
CA ASP A 35 23.98 5.17 12.52
C ASP A 35 22.61 5.84 12.41
N GLY A 36 21.77 5.59 13.42
CA GLY A 36 20.45 6.21 13.59
C GLY A 36 19.29 5.33 13.16
N GLU A 37 18.10 5.63 13.69
CA GLU A 37 16.85 4.92 13.44
C GLU A 37 16.16 5.32 12.12
N ILE A 38 16.58 6.46 11.54
CA ILE A 38 15.99 7.06 10.35
C ILE A 38 16.94 6.93 9.17
N PHE A 39 16.58 6.11 8.20
CA PHE A 39 17.22 6.12 6.89
C PHE A 39 16.68 7.29 6.08
N ARG A 40 17.54 8.17 5.57
CA ARG A 40 17.16 9.25 4.64
C ARG A 40 17.90 9.08 3.33
N CYS A 41 17.16 8.85 2.25
CA CYS A 41 17.74 8.70 0.92
C CYS A 41 18.37 10.01 0.44
N ALA A 42 19.64 9.98 0.05
CA ALA A 42 20.37 11.13 -0.49
C ALA A 42 19.86 11.58 -1.86
N ALA A 43 19.25 10.67 -2.64
CA ALA A 43 18.78 10.96 -4.00
C ALA A 43 17.38 11.56 -4.04
N CYS A 44 16.42 10.98 -3.30
CA CYS A 44 15.01 11.41 -3.34
C CYS A 44 14.49 12.00 -2.02
N GLY A 45 15.29 11.98 -0.95
CA GLY A 45 14.91 12.51 0.36
C GLY A 45 13.92 11.64 1.16
N HIS A 46 13.48 10.50 0.62
CA HIS A 46 12.56 9.59 1.29
C HIS A 46 13.12 9.11 2.63
N LYS A 47 12.29 9.11 3.67
CA LYS A 47 12.62 8.65 5.01
C LYS A 47 12.02 7.27 5.26
N ALA A 48 12.81 6.35 5.76
CA ALA A 48 12.38 5.00 6.13
C ALA A 48 12.85 4.65 7.54
N CYS A 49 12.07 3.83 8.24
CA CYS A 49 12.48 3.25 9.51
C CYS A 49 13.52 2.14 9.27
N VAL A 50 14.65 2.23 9.97
CA VAL A 50 15.75 1.27 9.87
C VAL A 50 15.39 -0.09 10.46
N GLU A 51 14.58 -0.11 11.51
CA GLU A 51 14.21 -1.34 12.23
C GLU A 51 13.17 -2.17 11.47
N CYS A 52 12.10 -1.54 10.98
CA CYS A 52 11.00 -2.26 10.33
C CYS A 52 10.95 -2.10 8.80
N HIS A 53 11.87 -1.35 8.19
CA HIS A 53 12.02 -1.20 6.75
C HIS A 53 10.77 -0.67 6.01
N VAL A 54 9.97 0.17 6.68
CA VAL A 54 8.80 0.86 6.11
C VAL A 54 9.01 2.36 6.05
N ALA A 55 8.05 3.10 5.49
CA ALA A 55 8.07 4.55 5.53
C ALA A 55 8.21 5.05 6.98
N TRP A 56 8.97 6.14 7.17
CA TRP A 56 9.21 6.69 8.50
C TRP A 56 7.90 7.03 9.22
N HIS A 57 7.75 6.54 10.45
CA HIS A 57 6.57 6.71 11.30
C HIS A 57 6.97 7.49 12.57
N GLU A 58 6.98 8.82 12.45
CA GLU A 58 7.40 9.71 13.54
C GLU A 58 6.49 9.58 14.77
N GLY A 59 7.09 9.38 15.95
CA GLY A 59 6.36 9.29 17.22
C GLY A 59 5.57 7.98 17.42
N GLU A 60 5.72 7.00 16.54
CA GLU A 60 5.05 5.71 16.61
C GLU A 60 6.08 4.58 16.73
N THR A 61 5.80 3.57 17.55
CA THR A 61 6.65 2.37 17.62
C THR A 61 6.43 1.50 16.38
N CYS A 62 7.43 0.70 15.99
CA CYS A 62 7.28 -0.26 14.89
C CYS A 62 6.09 -1.22 15.11
N ALA A 63 5.80 -1.57 16.36
CA ALA A 63 4.62 -2.38 16.71
C ALA A 63 3.32 -1.62 16.47
N GLY A 64 3.23 -0.36 16.91
CA GLY A 64 2.07 0.51 16.67
C GLY A 64 1.79 0.68 15.19
N TYR A 65 2.83 0.95 14.39
CA TYR A 65 2.70 1.09 12.94
C TYR A 65 2.14 -0.17 12.29
N ARG A 66 2.63 -1.34 12.68
CA ARG A 66 2.15 -2.63 12.15
C ARG A 66 0.69 -2.89 12.52
N GLU A 67 0.29 -2.57 13.74
CA GLU A 67 -1.10 -2.73 14.19
C GLU A 67 -2.02 -1.77 13.43
N ARG A 68 -1.65 -0.50 13.33
CA ARG A 68 -2.40 0.52 12.58
C ARG A 68 -2.60 0.11 11.13
N VAL A 69 -1.53 -0.27 10.43
CA VAL A 69 -1.63 -0.71 9.02
C VAL A 69 -2.47 -1.98 8.87
N ARG A 70 -2.43 -2.89 9.85
CA ARG A 70 -3.28 -4.08 9.85
C ARG A 70 -4.75 -3.70 9.98
N GLN A 71 -5.09 -2.87 10.97
CA GLN A 71 -6.44 -2.40 11.21
C GLN A 71 -7.00 -1.65 9.98
N GLU A 72 -6.21 -0.75 9.40
CA GLU A 72 -6.59 -0.03 8.17
C GLU A 72 -6.90 -0.97 7.00
N ARG A 73 -6.15 -2.08 6.87
CA ARG A 73 -6.42 -3.11 5.85
C ARG A 73 -7.72 -3.84 6.14
N GLU A 74 -7.93 -4.31 7.36
CA GLU A 74 -9.15 -5.02 7.75
C GLU A 74 -10.40 -4.16 7.59
N ASP A 75 -10.32 -2.88 7.96
CA ASP A 75 -11.39 -1.90 7.74
C ASP A 75 -11.65 -1.66 6.26
N ASN A 76 -10.60 -1.57 5.43
CA ASN A 76 -10.76 -1.43 3.99
C ASN A 76 -11.43 -2.66 3.37
N GLU A 77 -10.96 -3.87 3.72
CA GLU A 77 -11.53 -5.13 3.24
C GLU A 77 -13.00 -5.29 3.66
N ARG A 78 -13.34 -4.88 4.90
CA ARG A 78 -14.72 -4.87 5.37
C ARG A 78 -15.59 -3.93 4.52
N ARG A 79 -15.13 -2.70 4.30
CA ARG A 79 -15.84 -1.69 3.49
C ARG A 79 -16.06 -2.16 2.06
N VAL A 80 -15.04 -2.76 1.43
CA VAL A 80 -15.17 -3.31 0.07
C VAL A 80 -16.24 -4.39 0.04
N ARG A 81 -16.23 -5.33 1.00
CA ARG A 81 -17.25 -6.39 1.09
C ARG A 81 -18.65 -5.84 1.31
N GLU A 82 -18.80 -4.85 2.18
CA GLU A 82 -20.08 -4.19 2.43
C GLU A 82 -20.61 -3.49 1.18
N GLU A 83 -19.73 -2.82 0.43
CA GLU A 83 -20.09 -2.15 -0.82
C GLU A 83 -20.49 -3.17 -1.90
N GLU A 84 -19.75 -4.26 -2.05
CA GLU A 84 -20.09 -5.37 -2.96
C GLU A 84 -21.46 -5.99 -2.62
N ALA A 85 -21.71 -6.25 -1.33
CA ALA A 85 -23.00 -6.77 -0.86
C ALA A 85 -24.14 -5.77 -1.08
N SER A 86 -23.88 -4.47 -0.89
CA SER A 86 -24.85 -3.40 -1.16
C SER A 86 -25.19 -3.32 -2.65
N VAL A 87 -24.19 -3.35 -3.53
CA VAL A 87 -24.37 -3.35 -4.99
C VAL A 87 -25.19 -4.58 -5.42
N GLU A 88 -24.91 -5.75 -4.86
CA GLU A 88 -25.70 -6.96 -5.14
C GLU A 88 -27.15 -6.80 -4.67
N ALA A 89 -27.36 -6.34 -3.43
CA ALA A 89 -28.68 -6.15 -2.86
C ALA A 89 -29.51 -5.17 -3.70
N ILE A 90 -28.94 -4.02 -4.07
CA ILE A 90 -29.57 -3.04 -4.99
C ILE A 90 -29.91 -3.73 -6.31
N GLY A 91 -29.01 -4.54 -6.87
CA GLY A 91 -29.27 -5.29 -8.10
C GLY A 91 -30.50 -6.20 -8.02
N ARG A 92 -30.72 -6.85 -6.88
CA ARG A 92 -31.85 -7.76 -6.63
C ARG A 92 -33.18 -7.02 -6.37
N ILE A 93 -33.14 -5.90 -5.65
CA ILE A 93 -34.35 -5.17 -5.22
C ILE A 93 -34.72 -3.99 -6.13
N ALA A 94 -33.84 -3.58 -7.05
CA ALA A 94 -34.07 -2.45 -7.94
C ALA A 94 -35.34 -2.65 -8.76
N LYS A 95 -36.23 -1.67 -8.67
CA LYS A 95 -37.42 -1.62 -9.51
C LYS A 95 -37.00 -1.31 -10.94
N LEU A 96 -37.57 -2.02 -11.90
CA LEU A 96 -37.37 -1.75 -13.32
C LEU A 96 -38.41 -0.73 -13.82
N CYS A 97 -38.05 0.03 -14.84
CA CYS A 97 -38.99 0.87 -15.57
C CYS A 97 -40.17 -0.01 -16.06
N PRO A 98 -41.42 0.38 -15.77
CA PRO A 98 -42.59 -0.39 -16.19
C PRO A 98 -42.75 -0.45 -17.71
N ASN A 99 -42.09 0.44 -18.47
CA ASN A 99 -42.02 0.33 -19.92
C ASN A 99 -41.14 -0.88 -20.31
N VAL A 100 -41.79 -1.87 -20.94
CA VAL A 100 -41.20 -3.13 -21.40
C VAL A 100 -40.05 -2.96 -22.39
N GLU A 101 -39.96 -1.84 -23.11
CA GLU A 101 -38.85 -1.53 -24.03
C GLU A 101 -37.66 -0.87 -23.32
N CYS A 102 -37.89 -0.18 -22.20
CA CYS A 102 -36.85 0.55 -21.48
C CYS A 102 -36.15 -0.30 -20.41
N LYS A 103 -36.92 -1.00 -19.55
CA LYS A 103 -36.45 -1.90 -18.46
C LYS A 103 -35.27 -1.39 -17.59
N ARG A 104 -35.00 -0.08 -17.56
CA ARG A 104 -33.88 0.49 -16.80
C ARG A 104 -34.13 0.41 -15.28
N LYS A 105 -33.08 0.21 -14.49
CA LYS A 105 -33.16 0.23 -13.02
C LYS A 105 -33.45 1.66 -12.54
N LEU A 106 -34.39 1.80 -11.62
CA LEU A 106 -34.78 3.06 -11.01
C LEU A 106 -34.13 3.20 -9.63
N GLU A 107 -33.46 4.33 -9.38
CA GLU A 107 -32.89 4.70 -8.09
C GLU A 107 -33.77 5.74 -7.40
N LYS A 108 -33.99 5.60 -6.08
CA LYS A 108 -34.76 6.57 -5.30
C LYS A 108 -33.81 7.63 -4.75
N ILE A 109 -33.81 8.80 -5.36
CA ILE A 109 -33.13 9.99 -4.82
C ILE A 109 -34.01 10.53 -3.69
N SER A 110 -33.50 10.54 -2.45
CA SER A 110 -34.18 11.12 -1.27
C SER A 110 -33.50 12.42 -0.86
#